data_AF-A0A532TI61-F1
#
_entry.id   AF-A0A532TI61-F1
#
_cell.length_a   1.000
_cell.length_b   1.000
_cell.length_c   1.000
_cell.angle_alpha   90.00
_cell.angle_beta   90.00
_cell.angle_gamma   90.00
#
_symmetry.space_group_name_H-M   'P 1'
#
loop_
_entity.id
_entity.type
_entity.pdbx_description
1 polymer ?
#
loop_
_entity_poly.entity_id
_entity_poly.type
_entity_poly.pdbx_seq_one_letter_code
_entity_poly.pdbx_strand_id
1 'polypeptide(L)'
;MGEQKKFEELIQNLTDKSTLNRAESISNNLVRFLMIDKEIGLIKAEVQGNSLIPYKLDVNISQKNLYDVIYHDCPDYLARKKPNNKFCKHIVKFFYLLNNKDSEFAIYLLNKFNSKISEQAQQKKIDYQDLNHFVNEDLKNQLEFDYKGFDFFFDISELEDSAREILKLILREAKKLPAALRGYHGGYEGGLFDHILLVTNYTYNLGKSKEYNVDIKKAILTAIYHDFGKISYYSYKKKKIESKIMVSRDELDIIHEDIVRKFKYEGRDYHVEEALAVLKRNIHVLFFDDEMYQAIIFHHGQWSKYYPIDMNELATLVHRADMIASQTHFV
;
A
#
# COMPACT_ATOMS: atom_id res chain seq x y z
N MET A 1 25.31 -18.11 30.36
CA MET A 1 25.10 -16.65 30.18
C MET A 1 24.78 -16.26 28.73
N GLY A 2 25.43 -16.85 27.70
CA GLY A 2 25.16 -16.47 26.30
C GLY A 2 23.74 -16.77 25.80
N GLU A 3 23.18 -17.94 26.12
CA GLU A 3 21.85 -18.35 25.64
C GLU A 3 20.72 -17.49 26.20
N GLN A 4 20.71 -17.22 27.51
CA GLN A 4 19.70 -16.37 28.15
C GLN A 4 19.68 -14.97 27.53
N LYS A 5 20.86 -14.37 27.31
CA LYS A 5 20.97 -13.07 26.66
C LYS A 5 20.40 -13.11 25.23
N LYS A 6 20.72 -14.16 24.46
CA LYS A 6 20.20 -14.37 23.11
C LYS A 6 18.68 -14.52 23.10
N PHE A 7 18.13 -15.28 24.05
CA PHE A 7 16.67 -15.43 24.22
C PHE A 7 16.01 -14.07 24.48
N GLU A 8 16.56 -13.27 25.40
CA GLU A 8 16.06 -11.95 25.75
C GLU A 8 16.10 -10.98 24.56
N GLU A 9 17.18 -10.98 23.77
CA GLU A 9 17.28 -10.19 22.54
C GLU A 9 16.19 -10.60 21.52
N LEU A 10 15.99 -11.91 21.31
CA LEU A 10 15.02 -12.42 20.35
C LEU A 10 13.57 -12.12 20.75
N ILE A 11 13.21 -12.30 22.03
CA ILE A 11 11.85 -12.04 22.50
C ILE A 11 11.53 -10.54 22.47
N GLN A 12 12.50 -9.67 22.76
CA GLN A 12 12.35 -8.21 22.72
C GLN A 12 12.00 -7.69 21.32
N ASN A 13 12.53 -8.32 20.27
CA ASN A 13 12.18 -7.98 18.88
C ASN A 13 10.72 -8.26 18.52
N LEU A 14 10.06 -9.15 19.27
CA LEU A 14 8.70 -9.64 18.99
C LEU A 14 7.65 -9.05 19.94
N THR A 15 8.04 -8.15 20.84
CA THR A 15 7.17 -7.63 21.90
C THR A 15 7.50 -6.16 22.25
N ASP A 16 6.96 -5.65 23.35
CA ASP A 16 7.36 -4.39 23.95
C ASP A 16 7.57 -4.54 25.45
N LYS A 17 8.25 -3.57 26.07
CA LYS A 17 8.57 -3.58 27.50
C LYS A 17 7.33 -3.70 28.39
N SER A 18 6.22 -3.06 28.02
CA SER A 18 4.96 -3.16 28.75
C SER A 18 4.42 -4.60 28.73
N THR A 19 4.50 -5.27 27.60
CA THR A 19 4.01 -6.64 27.42
C THR A 19 4.91 -7.66 28.11
N LEU A 20 6.24 -7.45 28.14
CA LEU A 20 7.16 -8.24 28.96
C LEU A 20 6.77 -8.19 30.44
N ASN A 21 6.63 -6.99 31.00
CA ASN A 21 6.25 -6.81 32.41
C ASN A 21 4.89 -7.45 32.73
N ARG A 22 3.91 -7.35 31.81
CA ARG A 22 2.60 -7.99 31.97
C ARG A 22 2.65 -9.51 31.83
N ALA A 23 3.67 -10.07 31.20
CA ALA A 23 3.84 -11.52 31.11
C ALA A 23 4.36 -12.10 32.43
N GLU A 24 5.17 -11.35 33.19
CA GLU A 24 5.70 -11.78 34.49
C GLU A 24 4.59 -12.06 35.51
N SER A 25 3.47 -11.33 35.44
CA SER A 25 2.33 -11.53 36.35
C SER A 25 1.53 -12.80 36.10
N ILE A 26 1.77 -13.51 34.99
CA ILE A 26 1.16 -14.82 34.73
C ILE A 26 1.96 -15.88 35.48
N SER A 27 1.33 -16.58 36.42
CA SER A 27 1.98 -17.66 37.17
C SER A 27 2.35 -18.84 36.25
N ASN A 28 3.46 -19.52 36.55
CA ASN A 28 4.00 -20.60 35.69
C ASN A 28 3.03 -21.78 35.53
N ASN A 29 2.24 -22.08 36.56
CA ASN A 29 1.24 -23.15 36.58
C ASN A 29 0.01 -22.86 35.69
N LEU A 30 -0.14 -21.63 35.21
CA LEU A 30 -1.23 -21.25 34.30
C LEU A 30 -0.93 -21.57 32.84
N VAL A 31 0.26 -22.08 32.52
CA VAL A 31 0.60 -22.54 31.18
C VAL A 31 0.82 -24.03 31.21
N ARG A 32 0.09 -24.75 30.36
CA ARG A 32 0.19 -26.20 30.25
C ARG A 32 0.60 -26.57 28.83
N PHE A 33 1.78 -27.17 28.67
CA PHE A 33 2.17 -27.78 27.41
C PHE A 33 1.42 -29.10 27.22
N LEU A 34 0.63 -29.19 26.15
CA LEU A 34 -0.11 -30.40 25.78
C LEU A 34 0.73 -31.32 24.91
N MET A 35 1.52 -30.74 23.99
CA MET A 35 2.34 -31.49 23.04
C MET A 35 3.56 -30.67 22.63
N ILE A 36 4.71 -31.32 22.52
CA ILE A 36 5.94 -30.75 21.97
C ILE A 36 6.52 -31.76 21.00
N ASP A 37 6.52 -31.42 19.71
CA ASP A 37 7.16 -32.17 18.64
C ASP A 37 8.28 -31.31 18.06
N LYS A 38 9.53 -31.66 18.39
CA LYS A 38 10.71 -30.91 18.00
C LYS A 38 11.10 -31.12 16.54
N GLU A 39 10.78 -32.28 15.98
CA GLU A 39 11.18 -32.64 14.61
C GLU A 39 10.47 -31.75 13.60
N ILE A 40 9.16 -31.56 13.80
CA ILE A 40 8.35 -30.68 12.93
C ILE A 40 8.20 -29.26 13.49
N GLY A 41 8.71 -29.01 14.71
CA GLY A 41 8.64 -27.73 15.40
C GLY A 41 7.20 -27.29 15.75
N LEU A 42 6.41 -28.25 16.24
CA LEU A 42 5.02 -28.06 16.67
C LEU A 42 4.92 -28.06 18.20
N ILE A 43 4.30 -27.04 18.77
CA ILE A 43 3.93 -27.01 20.18
C ILE A 43 2.44 -26.69 20.28
N LYS A 44 1.73 -27.46 21.11
CA LYS A 44 0.37 -27.14 21.55
C LYS A 44 0.38 -26.88 23.04
N ALA A 45 -0.25 -25.80 23.46
CA ALA A 45 -0.35 -25.41 24.86
C ALA A 45 -1.70 -24.76 25.16
N GLU A 46 -2.01 -24.73 26.44
CA GLU A 46 -3.10 -23.97 27.02
C GLU A 46 -2.53 -22.91 27.95
N VAL A 47 -3.08 -21.70 27.90
CA VAL A 47 -2.73 -20.61 28.80
C VAL A 47 -3.98 -20.12 29.49
N GLN A 48 -4.07 -20.35 30.80
CA GLN A 48 -5.13 -19.86 31.65
C GLN A 48 -4.99 -18.34 31.81
N GLY A 49 -5.97 -17.61 31.29
CA GLY A 49 -6.12 -16.17 31.51
C GLY A 49 -7.26 -15.87 32.47
N ASN A 50 -7.95 -14.75 32.22
CA ASN A 50 -9.12 -14.34 32.99
C ASN A 50 -10.40 -15.12 32.64
N SER A 51 -10.39 -15.89 31.55
CA SER A 51 -11.51 -16.73 31.10
C SER A 51 -11.61 -18.01 31.94
N LEU A 52 -12.81 -18.55 32.13
CA LEU A 52 -13.00 -19.87 32.74
C LEU A 52 -12.36 -21.00 31.92
N ILE A 53 -12.35 -20.84 30.59
CA ILE A 53 -11.75 -21.78 29.66
C ILE A 53 -10.34 -21.29 29.30
N PRO A 54 -9.29 -22.12 29.44
CA PRO A 54 -7.94 -21.76 29.01
C PRO A 54 -7.88 -21.39 27.53
N TYR A 55 -7.05 -20.41 27.20
CA TYR A 55 -6.79 -20.04 25.81
C TYR A 55 -5.91 -21.08 25.14
N LYS A 56 -6.23 -21.46 23.91
CA LYS A 56 -5.40 -22.35 23.09
C LYS A 56 -4.24 -21.57 22.50
N LEU A 57 -3.06 -22.19 22.46
CA LEU A 57 -1.86 -21.63 21.85
C LEU A 57 -1.16 -22.76 21.08
N ASP A 58 -1.11 -22.62 19.76
CA ASP A 58 -0.40 -23.53 18.88
C ASP A 58 0.73 -22.77 18.16
N VAL A 59 1.94 -23.32 18.18
CA VAL A 59 3.09 -22.85 17.42
C VAL A 59 3.46 -23.92 16.41
N ASN A 60 3.48 -23.61 15.12
CA ASN A 60 3.85 -24.55 14.06
C ASN A 60 4.74 -23.88 13.00
N ILE A 61 6.06 -24.05 13.12
CA ILE A 61 7.03 -23.43 12.20
C ILE A 61 7.04 -24.01 10.78
N SER A 62 6.43 -25.18 10.57
CA SER A 62 6.27 -25.77 9.24
C SER A 62 5.30 -24.99 8.35
N GLN A 63 4.47 -24.11 8.93
CA GLN A 63 3.53 -23.28 8.18
C GLN A 63 4.26 -22.28 7.28
N LYS A 64 3.79 -22.15 6.04
CA LYS A 64 4.35 -21.21 5.06
C LYS A 64 4.03 -19.76 5.44
N ASN A 65 2.75 -19.49 5.73
CA ASN A 65 2.28 -18.15 6.04
C ASN A 65 2.58 -17.80 7.50
N LEU A 66 3.21 -16.64 7.75
CA LEU A 66 3.56 -16.15 9.09
C LEU A 66 2.33 -16.11 10.03
N TYR A 67 1.15 -15.75 9.50
CA TYR A 67 -0.08 -15.62 10.29
C TYR A 67 -0.63 -16.96 10.80
N ASP A 68 -0.17 -18.07 10.22
CA ASP A 68 -0.56 -19.43 10.57
C ASP A 68 0.48 -20.13 11.45
N VAL A 69 1.67 -19.52 11.61
CA VAL A 69 2.73 -20.07 12.46
C VAL A 69 2.34 -20.02 13.94
N ILE A 70 1.58 -19.00 14.38
CA ILE A 70 0.98 -18.95 15.72
C ILE A 70 -0.53 -18.87 15.59
N TYR A 71 -1.21 -19.83 16.20
CA TYR A 71 -2.59 -19.70 16.57
C TYR A 71 -2.69 -19.41 18.07
N HIS A 72 -3.47 -18.40 18.42
CA HIS A 72 -3.80 -18.12 19.81
C HIS A 72 -5.16 -17.43 19.88
N ASP A 73 -6.06 -17.92 20.74
CA ASP A 73 -7.46 -17.45 20.77
C ASP A 73 -7.75 -16.41 21.87
N CYS A 74 -6.73 -15.87 22.55
CA CYS A 74 -6.99 -14.79 23.50
C CYS A 74 -7.49 -13.51 22.79
N PRO A 75 -8.43 -12.76 23.39
CA PRO A 75 -8.97 -11.53 22.79
C PRO A 75 -7.90 -10.50 22.42
N ASP A 76 -6.89 -10.31 23.27
CA ASP A 76 -5.77 -9.39 23.03
C ASP A 76 -5.01 -9.73 21.75
N TYR A 77 -4.81 -11.02 21.46
CA TYR A 77 -4.09 -11.47 20.27
C TYR A 77 -4.95 -11.36 19.01
N LEU A 78 -6.21 -11.79 19.09
CA LEU A 78 -7.15 -11.71 17.98
C LEU A 78 -7.35 -10.25 17.52
N ALA A 79 -7.46 -9.31 18.45
CA ALA A 79 -7.56 -7.89 18.13
C ALA A 79 -6.27 -7.31 17.50
N ARG A 80 -5.09 -7.86 17.83
CA ARG A 80 -3.77 -7.36 17.39
C ARG A 80 -3.22 -8.07 16.14
N LYS A 81 -3.88 -9.11 15.61
CA LYS A 81 -3.38 -9.92 14.50
C LYS A 81 -3.18 -9.13 13.19
N LYS A 82 -3.75 -7.93 13.07
CA LYS A 82 -3.67 -7.07 11.86
C LYS A 82 -2.60 -5.95 11.88
N PRO A 83 -2.31 -5.22 12.99
CA PRO A 83 -1.46 -4.03 12.85
C PRO A 83 0.07 -4.24 12.96
N ASN A 84 0.57 -5.08 13.88
CA ASN A 84 1.98 -4.97 14.33
C ASN A 84 2.78 -6.28 14.51
N ASN A 85 2.20 -7.47 14.26
CA ASN A 85 2.86 -8.78 14.46
C ASN A 85 3.49 -9.03 15.85
N LYS A 86 3.13 -8.25 16.88
CA LYS A 86 3.69 -8.39 18.23
C LYS A 86 2.98 -9.47 19.04
N PHE A 87 3.74 -10.20 19.85
CA PHE A 87 3.22 -11.20 20.79
C PHE A 87 2.38 -10.54 21.89
N CYS A 88 1.33 -11.24 22.34
CA CYS A 88 0.62 -10.87 23.56
C CYS A 88 1.36 -11.42 24.79
N LYS A 89 0.95 -10.97 25.99
CA LYS A 89 1.57 -11.41 27.25
C LYS A 89 1.54 -12.93 27.46
N HIS A 90 0.51 -13.63 26.99
CA HIS A 90 0.40 -15.09 27.11
C HIS A 90 1.43 -15.82 26.25
N ILE A 91 1.64 -15.37 25.00
CA ILE A 91 2.66 -15.92 24.10
C ILE A 91 4.07 -15.66 24.64
N VAL A 92 4.31 -14.45 25.16
CA VAL A 92 5.58 -14.12 25.81
C VAL A 92 5.82 -15.07 27.00
N LYS A 93 4.85 -15.23 27.90
CA LYS A 93 4.99 -16.14 29.05
C LYS A 93 5.25 -17.58 28.62
N PHE A 94 4.54 -18.04 27.59
CA PHE A 94 4.76 -19.35 26.99
C PHE A 94 6.22 -19.55 26.56
N PHE A 95 6.83 -18.59 25.86
CA PHE A 95 8.23 -18.70 25.45
C PHE A 95 9.21 -18.66 26.62
N TYR A 96 8.96 -17.87 27.67
CA TYR A 96 9.79 -17.90 28.88
C TYR A 96 9.76 -19.27 29.57
N LEU A 97 8.56 -19.88 29.67
CA LEU A 97 8.42 -21.20 30.26
C LEU A 97 9.04 -22.29 29.37
N LEU A 98 8.91 -22.16 28.06
CA LEU A 98 9.57 -23.05 27.13
C LEU A 98 11.09 -22.94 27.28
N ASN A 99 11.64 -21.73 27.37
CA ASN A 99 13.08 -21.50 27.55
C ASN A 99 13.61 -22.11 28.86
N ASN A 100 12.83 -22.03 29.94
CA ASN A 100 13.18 -22.67 31.21
C ASN A 100 13.18 -24.21 31.11
N LYS A 101 12.31 -24.77 30.27
CA LYS A 101 12.21 -26.23 30.04
C LYS A 101 13.25 -26.73 29.03
N ASP A 102 13.50 -25.94 28.00
CA ASP A 102 14.31 -26.23 26.83
C ASP A 102 14.73 -24.93 26.12
N SER A 103 15.84 -24.37 26.60
CA SER A 103 16.43 -23.11 26.11
C SER A 103 16.74 -23.18 24.62
N GLU A 104 17.40 -24.25 24.19
CA GLU A 104 17.83 -24.43 22.81
C GLU A 104 16.64 -24.42 21.85
N PHE A 105 15.59 -25.19 22.17
CA PHE A 105 14.40 -25.26 21.32
C PHE A 105 13.59 -23.95 21.32
N ALA A 106 13.49 -23.26 22.46
CA ALA A 106 12.83 -21.96 22.53
C ALA A 106 13.54 -20.92 21.65
N ILE A 107 14.87 -20.85 21.75
CA ILE A 107 15.71 -19.98 20.93
C ILE A 107 15.58 -20.34 19.45
N TYR A 108 15.57 -21.63 19.11
CA TYR A 108 15.36 -22.10 17.74
C TYR A 108 14.04 -21.59 17.16
N LEU A 109 12.93 -21.75 17.87
CA LEU A 109 11.62 -21.28 17.42
C LEU A 109 11.60 -19.76 17.22
N LEU A 110 12.10 -18.98 18.19
CA LEU A 110 12.14 -17.52 18.10
C LEU A 110 13.01 -17.04 16.92
N ASN A 111 14.12 -17.72 16.63
CA ASN A 111 14.93 -17.42 15.43
C ASN A 111 14.13 -17.66 14.14
N LYS A 112 13.39 -18.77 14.05
CA LYS A 112 12.52 -19.05 12.90
C LYS A 112 11.40 -18.03 12.73
N PHE A 113 10.86 -17.49 13.83
CA PHE A 113 9.91 -16.39 13.77
C PHE A 113 10.51 -15.10 13.24
N ASN A 114 11.65 -14.70 13.81
CA ASN A 114 12.34 -13.49 13.37
C ASN A 114 12.77 -13.60 11.90
N SER A 115 13.27 -14.75 11.45
CA SER A 115 13.63 -14.94 10.04
C SER A 115 12.43 -14.81 9.11
N LYS A 116 11.28 -15.43 9.43
CA LYS A 116 10.05 -15.31 8.64
C LYS A 116 9.51 -13.87 8.60
N ILE A 117 9.62 -13.12 9.70
CA ILE A 117 9.25 -11.69 9.73
C ILE A 117 10.20 -10.88 8.85
N SER A 118 11.50 -11.12 8.93
CA SER A 118 12.49 -10.46 8.08
C SER A 118 12.29 -10.78 6.60
N GLU A 119 12.05 -12.05 6.24
CA GLU A 119 11.72 -12.49 4.89
C GLU A 119 10.45 -11.80 4.37
N GLN A 120 9.38 -11.76 5.18
CA GLN A 120 8.14 -11.07 4.79
C GLN A 120 8.34 -9.56 4.67
N ALA A 121 9.15 -8.94 5.53
CA ALA A 121 9.47 -7.51 5.44
C ALA A 121 10.30 -7.20 4.18
N GLN A 122 11.24 -8.08 3.82
CA GLN A 122 12.01 -7.98 2.59
C GLN A 122 11.12 -8.18 1.36
N GLN A 123 10.22 -9.16 1.37
CA GLN A 123 9.24 -9.37 0.30
C GLN A 123 8.35 -8.14 0.15
N LYS A 124 7.77 -7.63 1.23
CA LYS A 124 6.97 -6.38 1.20
C LYS A 124 7.75 -5.20 0.64
N LYS A 125 9.06 -5.12 0.92
CA LYS A 125 9.93 -4.07 0.37
C LYS A 125 10.13 -4.25 -1.15
N ILE A 126 10.31 -5.49 -1.61
CA ILE A 126 10.40 -5.83 -3.03
C ILE A 126 9.07 -5.49 -3.72
N ASP A 127 7.94 -5.98 -3.19
CA ASP A 127 6.60 -5.71 -3.73
C ASP A 127 6.29 -4.21 -3.76
N TYR A 128 6.73 -3.47 -2.75
CA TYR A 128 6.60 -2.01 -2.71
C TYR A 128 7.45 -1.33 -3.80
N GLN A 129 8.63 -1.85 -4.09
CA GLN A 129 9.52 -1.33 -5.13
C GLN A 129 9.08 -1.69 -6.55
N ASP A 130 8.41 -2.82 -6.73
CA ASP A 130 7.95 -3.33 -8.02
C ASP A 130 6.73 -2.58 -8.52
N LEU A 131 6.87 -1.79 -9.58
CA LEU A 131 5.75 -1.01 -10.14
C LEU A 131 5.10 -1.68 -11.35
N ASN A 132 5.40 -2.95 -11.61
CA ASN A 132 4.93 -3.66 -12.80
C ASN A 132 3.78 -4.62 -12.54
N HIS A 133 3.33 -4.73 -11.29
CA HIS A 133 2.24 -5.58 -10.87
C HIS A 133 1.24 -4.80 -10.01
N PHE A 134 -0.03 -5.18 -10.11
CA PHE A 134 -1.05 -4.70 -9.19
C PHE A 134 -0.73 -5.17 -7.76
N VAL A 135 -1.06 -4.35 -6.77
CA VAL A 135 -1.03 -4.77 -5.37
C VAL A 135 -2.15 -5.77 -5.10
N ASN A 136 -3.32 -5.57 -5.71
CA ASN A 136 -4.35 -6.60 -5.79
C ASN A 136 -4.21 -7.44 -7.08
N GLU A 137 -3.68 -8.66 -6.93
CA GLU A 137 -3.50 -9.61 -8.03
C GLU A 137 -4.80 -10.03 -8.73
N ASP A 138 -5.96 -9.94 -8.06
CA ASP A 138 -7.25 -10.30 -8.67
C ASP A 138 -7.63 -9.35 -9.81
N LEU A 139 -7.15 -8.10 -9.78
CA LEU A 139 -7.41 -7.11 -10.83
C LEU A 139 -6.88 -7.56 -12.19
N LYS A 140 -5.74 -8.26 -12.21
CA LYS A 140 -5.17 -8.81 -13.45
C LYS A 140 -6.16 -9.75 -14.16
N ASN A 141 -6.90 -10.54 -13.39
CA ASN A 141 -7.83 -11.53 -13.92
C ASN A 141 -9.17 -10.93 -14.36
N GLN A 142 -9.44 -9.66 -14.00
CA GLN A 142 -10.65 -8.94 -14.40
C GLN A 142 -10.50 -8.21 -15.74
N LEU A 143 -9.27 -8.07 -16.25
CA LEU A 143 -9.00 -7.37 -17.51
C LEU A 143 -9.28 -8.26 -18.72
N GLU A 144 -9.94 -7.71 -19.73
CA GLU A 144 -10.21 -8.39 -21.01
C GLU A 144 -9.00 -8.35 -21.98
N PHE A 145 -7.86 -7.82 -21.52
CA PHE A 145 -6.65 -7.65 -22.32
C PHE A 145 -5.39 -7.91 -21.49
N ASP A 146 -4.27 -8.13 -22.20
CA ASP A 146 -2.95 -8.26 -21.57
C ASP A 146 -2.51 -6.96 -20.92
N TYR A 147 -2.57 -6.89 -19.58
CA TYR A 147 -2.11 -5.74 -18.84
C TYR A 147 -0.59 -5.54 -18.97
N LYS A 148 -0.15 -4.31 -18.75
CA LYS A 148 1.24 -3.86 -18.79
C LYS A 148 1.58 -3.13 -17.50
N GLY A 149 2.83 -3.27 -17.06
CA GLY A 149 3.39 -2.55 -15.92
C GLY A 149 3.88 -1.15 -16.28
N PHE A 150 4.24 -0.34 -15.27
CA PHE A 150 4.70 1.03 -15.51
C PHE A 150 6.02 1.12 -16.29
N ASP A 151 6.95 0.17 -16.17
CA ASP A 151 8.21 0.21 -16.94
C ASP A 151 7.94 0.13 -18.45
N PHE A 152 6.96 -0.70 -18.89
CA PHE A 152 6.53 -0.74 -20.29
C PHE A 152 5.98 0.62 -20.77
N PHE A 153 5.17 1.28 -19.93
CA PHE A 153 4.61 2.58 -20.26
C PHE A 153 5.67 3.69 -20.28
N PHE A 154 6.68 3.62 -19.42
CA PHE A 154 7.83 4.52 -19.44
C PHE A 154 8.69 4.35 -20.69
N ASP A 155 8.86 3.12 -21.17
CA ASP A 155 9.55 2.82 -22.42
C ASP A 155 8.84 3.40 -23.64
N ILE A 156 7.52 3.20 -23.75
CA ILE A 156 6.72 3.77 -24.85
C ILE A 156 6.72 5.30 -24.81
N SER A 157 6.69 5.88 -23.61
CA SER A 157 6.68 7.33 -23.43
C SER A 157 8.05 7.98 -23.62
N GLU A 158 9.11 7.19 -23.89
CA GLU A 158 10.49 7.65 -24.12
C GLU A 158 11.01 8.58 -23.02
N LEU A 159 10.62 8.31 -21.77
CA LEU A 159 11.04 9.13 -20.63
C LEU A 159 12.54 8.97 -20.34
N GLU A 160 13.22 10.08 -20.06
CA GLU A 160 14.57 10.10 -19.51
C GLU A 160 14.63 9.40 -18.15
N ASP A 161 15.79 8.81 -17.80
CA ASP A 161 15.99 8.10 -16.53
C ASP A 161 15.67 8.97 -15.31
N SER A 162 16.00 10.26 -15.36
CA SER A 162 15.70 11.22 -14.30
C SER A 162 14.19 11.35 -14.06
N ALA A 163 13.40 11.47 -15.13
CA ALA A 163 11.94 11.55 -15.10
C ALA A 163 11.34 10.23 -14.60
N ARG A 164 11.87 9.09 -15.08
CA ARG A 164 11.46 7.75 -14.63
C ARG A 164 11.62 7.60 -13.13
N GLU A 165 12.77 7.94 -12.57
CA GLU A 165 13.01 7.78 -11.13
C GLU A 165 12.08 8.64 -10.26
N ILE A 166 11.76 9.84 -10.73
CA ILE A 166 10.79 10.71 -10.05
C ILE A 166 9.39 10.09 -10.10
N LEU A 167 8.94 9.61 -11.27
CA LEU A 167 7.63 8.94 -11.38
C LEU A 167 7.56 7.67 -10.54
N LYS A 168 8.64 6.89 -10.51
CA LYS A 168 8.74 5.72 -9.63
C LYS A 168 8.59 6.12 -8.16
N LEU A 169 9.18 7.24 -7.74
CA LEU A 169 9.01 7.76 -6.38
C LEU A 169 7.56 8.17 -6.09
N ILE A 170 6.90 8.89 -7.02
CA ILE A 170 5.51 9.32 -6.85
C ILE A 170 4.56 8.12 -6.77
N LEU A 171 4.69 7.16 -7.69
CA LEU A 171 3.86 5.94 -7.73
C LEU A 171 4.04 5.06 -6.48
N ARG A 172 5.26 5.00 -5.92
CA ARG A 172 5.51 4.34 -4.62
C ARG A 172 4.74 5.01 -3.48
N GLU A 173 4.63 6.34 -3.47
CA GLU A 173 3.77 7.02 -2.49
C GLU A 173 2.28 6.72 -2.72
N ALA A 174 1.84 6.62 -3.98
CA ALA A 174 0.47 6.22 -4.32
C ALA A 174 0.10 4.83 -3.77
N LYS A 175 1.04 3.87 -3.72
CA LYS A 175 0.80 2.53 -3.13
C LYS A 175 0.38 2.55 -1.67
N LYS A 176 0.67 3.64 -0.95
CA LYS A 176 0.34 3.78 0.48
C LYS A 176 -1.07 4.32 0.72
N LEU A 177 -1.79 4.65 -0.34
CA LEU A 177 -3.00 5.46 -0.30
C LEU A 177 -4.17 4.73 -0.97
N PRO A 178 -5.41 4.91 -0.47
CA PRO A 178 -6.59 4.37 -1.11
C PRO A 178 -6.95 5.23 -2.34
N ALA A 179 -7.69 4.68 -3.29
CA ALA A 179 -8.20 5.48 -4.42
C ALA A 179 -9.26 6.51 -4.00
N ALA A 180 -9.96 6.28 -2.87
CA ALA A 180 -10.85 7.25 -2.24
C ALA A 180 -10.77 7.21 -0.70
N LEU A 181 -10.89 8.37 -0.04
CA LEU A 181 -10.85 8.46 1.43
C LEU A 181 -12.06 7.82 2.13
N ARG A 182 -13.22 7.75 1.46
CA ARG A 182 -14.47 7.21 2.01
C ARG A 182 -14.76 5.77 1.55
N GLY A 183 -13.74 5.05 1.07
CA GLY A 183 -13.84 3.65 0.64
C GLY A 183 -14.11 3.50 -0.85
N TYR A 184 -15.06 4.24 -1.41
CA TYR A 184 -15.50 4.06 -2.80
C TYR A 184 -15.03 5.16 -3.75
N HIS A 185 -14.38 4.77 -4.85
CA HIS A 185 -14.22 5.61 -6.04
C HIS A 185 -15.13 5.07 -7.15
N GLY A 186 -16.41 5.47 -7.12
CA GLY A 186 -17.45 4.77 -7.89
C GLY A 186 -17.74 3.39 -7.27
N GLY A 187 -17.52 2.31 -8.02
CA GLY A 187 -17.61 0.93 -7.55
C GLY A 187 -16.29 0.33 -7.05
N TYR A 188 -15.16 1.01 -7.30
CA TYR A 188 -13.83 0.50 -6.97
C TYR A 188 -13.43 0.73 -5.50
N GLU A 189 -13.04 -0.34 -4.80
CA GLU A 189 -12.58 -0.37 -3.40
C GLU A 189 -11.10 -0.78 -3.29
N GLY A 190 -10.21 -0.16 -4.07
CA GLY A 190 -8.78 -0.51 -4.09
C GLY A 190 -7.80 0.64 -3.78
N GLY A 191 -6.51 0.35 -4.00
CA GLY A 191 -5.42 1.30 -3.81
C GLY A 191 -5.34 2.34 -4.95
N LEU A 192 -4.81 3.52 -4.65
CA LEU A 192 -4.60 4.60 -5.62
C LEU A 192 -3.62 4.17 -6.73
N PHE A 193 -2.54 3.46 -6.37
CA PHE A 193 -1.58 2.93 -7.35
C PHE A 193 -2.23 1.98 -8.35
N ASP A 194 -3.02 1.01 -7.86
CA ASP A 194 -3.71 0.04 -8.71
C ASP A 194 -4.71 0.73 -9.63
N HIS A 195 -5.42 1.74 -9.13
CA HIS A 195 -6.33 2.54 -9.93
C HIS A 195 -5.60 3.28 -11.06
N ILE A 196 -4.49 3.99 -10.77
CA ILE A 196 -3.69 4.65 -11.80
C ILE A 196 -3.20 3.64 -12.85
N LEU A 197 -2.75 2.45 -12.42
CA LEU A 197 -2.29 1.41 -13.34
C LEU A 197 -3.42 0.86 -14.22
N LEU A 198 -4.63 0.69 -13.66
CA LEU A 198 -5.83 0.30 -14.41
C LEU A 198 -6.17 1.37 -15.47
N VAL A 199 -6.28 2.64 -15.07
CA VAL A 199 -6.62 3.75 -15.97
C VAL A 199 -5.58 3.88 -17.09
N THR A 200 -4.29 3.69 -16.78
CA THR A 200 -3.21 3.72 -17.78
C THR A 200 -3.35 2.58 -18.79
N ASN A 201 -3.67 1.37 -18.31
CA ASN A 201 -3.91 0.22 -19.18
C ASN A 201 -5.15 0.38 -20.07
N TYR A 202 -6.26 0.90 -19.55
CA TYR A 202 -7.45 1.20 -20.36
C TYR A 202 -7.17 2.30 -21.38
N THR A 203 -6.49 3.36 -20.96
CA THR A 203 -6.08 4.45 -21.87
C THR A 203 -5.22 3.93 -23.01
N TYR A 204 -4.24 3.06 -22.72
CA TYR A 204 -3.41 2.45 -23.75
C TYR A 204 -4.21 1.60 -24.73
N ASN A 205 -5.13 0.77 -24.25
CA ASN A 205 -5.93 -0.09 -25.13
C ASN A 205 -6.96 0.69 -25.95
N LEU A 206 -7.66 1.64 -25.33
CA LEU A 206 -8.61 2.52 -26.03
C LEU A 206 -7.92 3.43 -27.05
N GLY A 207 -6.75 3.98 -26.70
CA GLY A 207 -5.97 4.86 -27.57
C GLY A 207 -5.36 4.15 -28.79
N LYS A 208 -5.31 2.81 -28.81
CA LYS A 208 -4.93 2.03 -30.00
C LYS A 208 -6.07 1.84 -31.00
N SER A 209 -7.31 2.12 -30.58
CA SER A 209 -8.46 2.06 -31.48
C SER A 209 -8.45 3.27 -32.45
N LYS A 210 -9.12 3.14 -33.60
CA LYS A 210 -9.31 4.25 -34.55
C LYS A 210 -10.32 5.31 -34.08
N GLU A 211 -10.86 5.15 -32.87
CA GLU A 211 -11.87 6.05 -32.31
C GLU A 211 -11.26 7.37 -31.83
N TYR A 212 -9.97 7.36 -31.46
CA TYR A 212 -9.26 8.51 -30.93
C TYR A 212 -8.05 8.88 -31.79
N ASN A 213 -7.92 10.16 -32.14
CA ASN A 213 -6.76 10.72 -32.83
C ASN A 213 -5.84 11.47 -31.86
N VAL A 214 -5.33 10.74 -30.86
CA VAL A 214 -4.44 11.29 -29.82
C VAL A 214 -3.04 10.70 -29.92
N ASP A 215 -2.03 11.47 -29.51
CA ASP A 215 -0.69 10.94 -29.30
C ASP A 215 -0.71 9.96 -28.12
N ILE A 216 -0.43 8.69 -28.39
CA ILE A 216 -0.45 7.63 -27.39
C ILE A 216 0.53 7.89 -26.23
N LYS A 217 1.65 8.58 -26.47
CA LYS A 217 2.62 8.93 -25.42
C LYS A 217 1.98 9.92 -24.44
N LYS A 218 1.34 10.97 -24.97
CA LYS A 218 0.61 11.95 -24.14
C LYS A 218 -0.55 11.30 -23.40
N ALA A 219 -1.29 10.41 -24.05
CA ALA A 219 -2.37 9.64 -23.43
C ALA A 219 -1.89 8.83 -22.22
N ILE A 220 -0.83 8.05 -22.39
CA ILE A 220 -0.24 7.26 -21.31
C ILE A 220 0.22 8.17 -20.16
N LEU A 221 0.97 9.23 -20.44
CA LEU A 221 1.49 10.11 -19.40
C LEU A 221 0.36 10.83 -18.65
N THR A 222 -0.64 11.37 -19.35
CA THR A 222 -1.81 12.00 -18.71
C THR A 222 -2.55 11.00 -17.82
N ALA A 223 -2.74 9.75 -18.27
CA ALA A 223 -3.36 8.71 -17.45
C ALA A 223 -2.53 8.34 -16.21
N ILE A 224 -1.20 8.39 -16.29
CA ILE A 224 -0.34 8.20 -15.11
C ILE A 224 -0.53 9.36 -14.12
N TYR A 225 -0.65 10.59 -14.62
CA TYR A 225 -0.63 11.80 -13.81
C TYR A 225 -1.97 12.21 -13.20
N HIS A 226 -3.08 11.79 -13.82
CA HIS A 226 -4.41 12.37 -13.58
C HIS A 226 -4.78 12.44 -12.10
N ASP A 227 -4.33 11.45 -11.32
CA ASP A 227 -4.70 11.26 -9.93
C ASP A 227 -3.61 11.60 -8.91
N PHE A 228 -2.48 12.18 -9.35
CA PHE A 228 -1.38 12.55 -8.46
C PHE A 228 -1.78 13.58 -7.39
N GLY A 229 -2.82 14.38 -7.64
CA GLY A 229 -3.37 15.31 -6.67
C GLY A 229 -3.83 14.64 -5.37
N LYS A 230 -4.41 13.42 -5.47
CA LYS A 230 -4.82 12.63 -4.29
C LYS A 230 -3.65 12.29 -3.37
N ILE A 231 -2.41 12.23 -3.87
CA ILE A 231 -1.26 11.79 -3.07
C ILE A 231 -0.97 12.76 -1.93
N SER A 232 -0.85 14.05 -2.25
CA SER A 232 -0.62 15.13 -1.27
C SER A 232 -1.78 15.19 -0.27
N TYR A 233 -3.00 15.36 -0.78
CA TYR A 233 -4.18 15.54 0.04
C TYR A 233 -4.48 14.33 0.94
N TYR A 234 -4.38 13.11 0.44
CA TYR A 234 -4.67 11.91 1.24
C TYR A 234 -3.57 11.63 2.26
N SER A 235 -2.31 11.93 1.93
CA SER A 235 -1.20 11.86 2.89
C SER A 235 -1.45 12.78 4.08
N TYR A 236 -1.84 14.04 3.81
CA TYR A 236 -2.22 15.00 4.84
C TYR A 236 -3.39 14.49 5.71
N LYS A 237 -4.49 14.06 5.08
CA LYS A 237 -5.68 13.57 5.80
C LYS A 237 -5.42 12.35 6.66
N LYS A 238 -4.51 11.46 6.24
CA LYS A 238 -4.08 10.29 7.02
C LYS A 238 -2.99 10.60 8.06
N LYS A 239 -2.65 11.88 8.28
CA LYS A 239 -1.57 12.33 9.18
C LYS A 239 -0.21 11.70 8.84
N LYS A 240 0.04 11.39 7.56
CA LYS A 240 1.32 10.91 7.05
C LYS A 240 2.19 12.11 6.65
N ILE A 241 2.62 12.88 7.66
CA ILE A 241 3.34 14.15 7.48
C ILE A 241 4.71 13.97 6.78
N GLU A 242 5.21 12.74 6.73
CA GLU A 242 6.49 12.37 6.10
C GLU A 242 6.39 12.09 4.58
N SER A 243 5.25 12.34 3.94
CA SER A 243 5.12 12.15 2.49
C SER A 243 6.08 13.07 1.73
N LYS A 244 6.80 12.50 0.76
CA LYS A 244 7.74 13.24 -0.09
C LYS A 244 7.05 14.11 -1.15
N ILE A 245 5.74 13.93 -1.32
CA ILE A 245 4.91 14.55 -2.37
C ILE A 245 3.87 15.47 -1.71
N MET A 246 4.30 16.33 -0.78
CA MET A 246 3.44 17.32 -0.13
C MET A 246 3.57 18.66 -0.84
N VAL A 247 2.45 19.24 -1.29
CA VAL A 247 2.41 20.57 -1.92
C VAL A 247 1.90 21.63 -0.97
N SER A 248 2.49 22.83 -1.05
CA SER A 248 2.10 23.98 -0.23
C SER A 248 0.93 24.73 -0.84
N ARG A 249 0.27 25.56 -0.02
CA ARG A 249 -0.87 26.36 -0.48
C ARG A 249 -0.48 27.35 -1.58
N ASP A 250 0.67 28.01 -1.42
CA ASP A 250 1.18 29.00 -2.37
C ASP A 250 1.44 28.37 -3.75
N GLU A 251 1.94 27.14 -3.79
CA GLU A 251 2.13 26.41 -5.06
C GLU A 251 0.81 26.12 -5.76
N LEU A 252 -0.24 25.79 -5.01
CA LEU A 252 -1.58 25.60 -5.58
C LEU A 252 -2.18 26.89 -6.11
N ASP A 253 -1.93 28.02 -5.42
CA ASP A 253 -2.40 29.34 -5.87
C ASP A 253 -1.66 29.76 -7.16
N ILE A 254 -0.35 29.50 -7.29
CA ILE A 254 0.41 29.73 -8.53
C ILE A 254 -0.15 28.89 -9.70
N ILE A 255 -0.40 27.59 -9.48
CA ILE A 255 -0.99 26.72 -10.53
C ILE A 255 -2.37 27.21 -10.94
N HIS A 256 -3.19 27.62 -9.97
CA HIS A 256 -4.52 28.15 -10.22
C HIS A 256 -4.47 29.44 -11.07
N GLU A 257 -3.60 30.37 -10.72
CA GLU A 257 -3.36 31.59 -11.51
C GLU A 257 -2.90 31.28 -12.93
N ASP A 258 -2.01 30.29 -13.09
CA ASP A 258 -1.56 29.82 -14.40
C ASP A 258 -2.73 29.27 -15.25
N ILE A 259 -3.62 28.46 -14.65
CA ILE A 259 -4.83 27.93 -15.33
C ILE A 259 -5.72 29.06 -15.82
N VAL A 260 -6.10 29.97 -14.91
CA VAL A 260 -7.01 31.09 -15.22
C VAL A 260 -6.39 32.00 -16.28
N ARG A 261 -5.11 32.33 -16.15
CA ARG A 261 -4.42 33.22 -17.10
C ARG A 261 -4.34 32.59 -18.49
N LYS A 262 -3.98 31.31 -18.57
CA LYS A 262 -3.68 30.62 -19.84
C LYS A 262 -4.93 30.19 -20.59
N PHE A 263 -5.87 29.53 -19.90
CA PHE A 263 -7.04 28.92 -20.53
C PHE A 263 -8.33 29.72 -20.36
N LYS A 264 -8.31 30.78 -19.53
CA LYS A 264 -9.50 31.61 -19.24
C LYS A 264 -10.65 30.84 -18.59
N TYR A 265 -10.35 29.75 -17.88
CA TYR A 265 -11.35 29.00 -17.13
C TYR A 265 -11.68 29.67 -15.79
N GLU A 266 -12.93 29.56 -15.37
CA GLU A 266 -13.45 29.96 -14.07
C GLU A 266 -13.62 28.73 -13.17
N GLY A 267 -13.58 28.92 -11.85
CA GLY A 267 -13.71 27.83 -10.88
C GLY A 267 -12.36 27.33 -10.35
N ARG A 268 -12.36 26.27 -9.54
CA ARG A 268 -11.15 25.77 -8.87
C ARG A 268 -11.29 24.31 -8.45
N ASP A 269 -10.29 23.49 -8.72
CA ASP A 269 -10.23 22.11 -8.28
C ASP A 269 -8.86 21.76 -7.67
N TYR A 270 -8.78 21.73 -6.34
CA TYR A 270 -7.54 21.42 -5.63
C TYR A 270 -6.90 20.10 -6.06
N HIS A 271 -7.70 19.10 -6.44
CA HIS A 271 -7.16 17.84 -6.96
C HIS A 271 -6.33 18.07 -8.23
N VAL A 272 -6.86 18.86 -9.17
CA VAL A 272 -6.18 19.24 -10.41
C VAL A 272 -4.95 20.08 -10.09
N GLU A 273 -5.08 21.09 -9.23
CA GLU A 273 -3.95 21.97 -8.90
C GLU A 273 -2.84 21.21 -8.17
N GLU A 274 -3.16 20.27 -7.28
CA GLU A 274 -2.19 19.43 -6.61
C GLU A 274 -1.49 18.50 -7.61
N ALA A 275 -2.22 17.88 -8.54
CA ALA A 275 -1.62 17.03 -9.57
C ALA A 275 -0.60 17.83 -10.41
N LEU A 276 -1.00 19.00 -10.89
CA LEU A 276 -0.15 19.88 -11.70
C LEU A 276 1.02 20.47 -10.90
N ALA A 277 0.83 20.79 -9.61
CA ALA A 277 1.92 21.25 -8.73
C ALA A 277 2.97 20.16 -8.50
N VAL A 278 2.54 18.92 -8.28
CA VAL A 278 3.42 17.75 -8.14
C VAL A 278 4.28 17.58 -9.40
N LEU A 279 3.68 17.74 -10.57
CA LEU A 279 4.39 17.62 -11.85
C LEU A 279 5.31 18.83 -12.10
N LYS A 280 4.86 20.06 -11.85
CA LYS A 280 5.63 21.31 -12.10
C LYS A 280 6.93 21.37 -11.29
N ARG A 281 6.98 20.77 -10.10
CA ARG A 281 8.22 20.63 -9.31
C ARG A 281 9.33 19.86 -10.03
N ASN A 282 8.96 19.06 -11.01
CA ASN A 282 9.84 18.13 -11.68
C ASN A 282 9.90 18.49 -13.17
N ILE A 283 10.82 19.41 -13.51
CA ILE A 283 10.97 19.95 -14.87
C ILE A 283 11.18 18.87 -15.95
N HIS A 284 11.67 17.69 -15.54
CA HIS A 284 11.88 16.54 -16.42
C HIS A 284 10.63 15.65 -16.59
N VAL A 285 9.63 15.78 -15.73
CA VAL A 285 8.42 14.94 -15.73
C VAL A 285 7.28 15.61 -16.49
N LEU A 286 7.13 16.94 -16.34
CA LEU A 286 6.08 17.64 -17.06
C LEU A 286 6.56 17.95 -18.50
N PHE A 287 6.06 17.17 -19.46
CA PHE A 287 5.89 17.69 -20.81
C PHE A 287 4.92 18.87 -20.72
N PHE A 288 5.45 20.09 -20.85
CA PHE A 288 4.65 21.32 -20.89
C PHE A 288 3.88 21.39 -22.21
N ASP A 289 2.85 20.56 -22.34
CA ASP A 289 1.91 20.59 -23.44
C ASP A 289 0.53 21.01 -22.92
N ASP A 290 -0.03 22.04 -23.54
CA ASP A 290 -1.35 22.58 -23.28
C ASP A 290 -2.43 21.50 -23.36
N GLU A 291 -2.26 20.54 -24.28
CA GLU A 291 -3.19 19.43 -24.47
C GLU A 291 -3.27 18.53 -23.22
N MET A 292 -2.12 18.13 -22.67
CA MET A 292 -2.06 17.32 -21.44
C MET A 292 -2.53 18.11 -20.23
N TYR A 293 -2.16 19.39 -20.16
CA TYR A 293 -2.56 20.28 -19.08
C TYR A 293 -4.10 20.39 -19.00
N GLN A 294 -4.74 20.63 -20.14
CA GLN A 294 -6.19 20.68 -20.26
C GLN A 294 -6.84 19.31 -19.99
N ALA A 295 -6.20 18.22 -20.42
CA ALA A 295 -6.69 16.87 -20.11
C ALA A 295 -6.67 16.55 -18.61
N ILE A 296 -5.66 16.99 -17.87
CA ILE A 296 -5.64 16.87 -16.39
C ILE A 296 -6.72 17.75 -15.76
N ILE A 297 -6.97 18.97 -16.28
CA ILE A 297 -8.04 19.84 -15.74
C ILE A 297 -9.44 19.19 -15.87
N PHE A 298 -9.68 18.48 -16.97
CA PHE A 298 -11.00 17.93 -17.29
C PHE A 298 -11.09 16.41 -17.29
N HIS A 299 -10.15 15.67 -16.69
CA HIS A 299 -10.22 14.19 -16.64
C HIS A 299 -11.46 13.67 -15.88
N HIS A 300 -12.04 14.47 -15.00
CA HIS A 300 -13.32 14.19 -14.33
C HIS A 300 -14.55 14.48 -15.23
N GLY A 301 -14.37 14.89 -16.47
CA GLY A 301 -15.45 15.20 -17.40
C GLY A 301 -16.45 16.23 -16.85
N GLN A 302 -17.74 15.87 -16.84
CA GLN A 302 -18.82 16.72 -16.34
C GLN A 302 -18.72 17.03 -14.83
N TRP A 303 -17.90 16.30 -14.08
CA TRP A 303 -17.65 16.54 -12.66
C TRP A 303 -16.47 17.50 -12.40
N SER A 304 -15.85 18.06 -13.46
CA SER A 304 -14.83 19.10 -13.28
C SER A 304 -15.43 20.34 -12.60
N LYS A 305 -14.61 21.03 -11.81
CA LYS A 305 -14.99 22.29 -11.14
C LYS A 305 -14.56 23.52 -11.93
N TYR A 306 -13.95 23.34 -13.09
CA TYR A 306 -13.57 24.40 -14.02
C TYR A 306 -14.64 24.59 -15.11
N TYR A 307 -14.87 25.83 -15.54
CA TYR A 307 -15.85 26.21 -16.55
C TYR A 307 -15.30 27.23 -17.55
N PRO A 308 -15.76 27.23 -18.82
CA PRO A 308 -16.65 26.23 -19.42
C PRO A 308 -15.98 24.85 -19.47
N ILE A 309 -16.78 23.78 -19.49
CA ILE A 309 -16.26 22.43 -19.69
C ILE A 309 -15.72 22.35 -21.12
N ASP A 310 -14.41 22.19 -21.24
CA ASP A 310 -13.68 22.25 -22.50
C ASP A 310 -12.74 21.05 -22.60
N MET A 311 -13.34 19.87 -22.76
CA MET A 311 -12.61 18.61 -22.89
C MET A 311 -12.04 18.48 -24.31
N ASN A 312 -10.72 18.40 -24.42
CA ASN A 312 -10.09 17.93 -25.65
C ASN A 312 -10.19 16.39 -25.77
N GLU A 313 -9.83 15.85 -26.92
CA GLU A 313 -9.95 14.42 -27.22
C GLU A 313 -9.13 13.55 -26.25
N LEU A 314 -7.96 14.04 -25.83
CA LEU A 314 -7.13 13.43 -24.80
C LEU A 314 -7.84 13.36 -23.43
N ALA A 315 -8.51 14.43 -23.01
CA ALA A 315 -9.32 14.48 -21.80
C ALA A 315 -10.47 13.47 -21.87
N THR A 316 -11.15 13.38 -23.02
CA THR A 316 -12.24 12.44 -23.25
C THR A 316 -11.77 10.99 -23.15
N LEU A 317 -10.62 10.66 -23.75
CA LEU A 317 -10.04 9.32 -23.67
C LEU A 317 -9.72 8.93 -22.22
N VAL A 318 -8.99 9.79 -21.50
CA VAL A 318 -8.58 9.50 -20.11
C VAL A 318 -9.79 9.43 -19.19
N HIS A 319 -10.76 10.33 -19.36
CA HIS A 319 -12.02 10.28 -18.62
C HIS A 319 -12.76 8.96 -18.83
N ARG A 320 -12.88 8.49 -20.08
CA ARG A 320 -13.53 7.21 -20.36
C ARG A 320 -12.79 6.04 -19.72
N ALA A 321 -11.46 6.04 -19.76
CA ALA A 321 -10.64 5.02 -19.12
C ALA A 321 -10.83 5.01 -17.59
N ASP A 322 -10.86 6.19 -16.96
CA ASP A 322 -11.14 6.36 -15.54
C ASP A 322 -12.54 5.83 -15.17
N MET A 323 -13.56 6.20 -15.93
CA MET A 323 -14.93 5.71 -15.71
C MET A 323 -15.04 4.19 -15.80
N ILE A 324 -14.39 3.56 -16.79
CA ILE A 324 -14.37 2.09 -16.90
C ILE A 324 -13.67 1.48 -15.67
N ALA A 325 -12.45 1.94 -15.37
CA ALA A 325 -11.68 1.44 -14.24
C ALA A 325 -12.48 1.53 -12.92
N SER A 326 -13.14 2.66 -12.69
CA SER A 326 -13.91 2.97 -11.48
C SER A 326 -15.27 2.24 -11.39
N GLN A 327 -15.84 1.76 -12.50
CA GLN A 327 -17.18 1.15 -12.53
C GLN A 327 -17.18 -0.37 -12.72
N THR A 328 -16.14 -0.95 -13.35
CA THR A 328 -16.15 -2.38 -13.70
C THR A 328 -15.26 -3.25 -12.82
N HIS A 329 -14.42 -2.66 -11.95
CA HIS A 329 -13.52 -3.41 -11.08
C HIS A 329 -13.95 -3.27 -9.64
N PHE A 330 -14.27 -4.42 -9.03
CA PHE A 330 -14.61 -4.54 -7.62
C PHE A 330 -13.46 -5.29 -6.95
N VAL A 331 -12.96 -4.73 -5.85
CA VAL A 331 -11.82 -5.24 -5.07
C VAL A 331 -12.32 -5.70 -3.71
#